data_AF-A0A944C6Q0-F1
#
_entry.id   AF-A0A944C6Q0-F1
#
_cell.length_a   1.000
_cell.length_b   1.000
_cell.length_c   1.000
_cell.angle_alpha   90.00
_cell.angle_beta   90.00
_cell.angle_gamma   90.00
#
_symmetry.space_group_name_H-M   'P 1'
#
loop_
_entity.id
_entity.type
_entity.pdbx_description
1 polymer ?
#
loop_
_entity_poly.entity_id
_entity_poly.type
_entity_poly.pdbx_seq_one_letter_code
_entity_poly.pdbx_strand_id
1 'polypeptide(L)'
;MKKAIKIAIIALVSAVVLCAAFLLLWVFVLCDAFKPSQPDESGATGISELNELVERSDKVDMNESDGMYYVNNEIVVFTKNGADKEEIKELFAKYNAEIDESMADISTYRLIFNESKSYSTLKSIISELESSSLIESAYLNTVTTVATDSEEETAPQAEAYFPNDEWRYNYDADDQDWNVDVPRGHNWGVEAIDAPGAWGYLDKMTNVRIGLIDSVPLSTHSDLEVKNSSVLFINDTTGKVDINTYSASAGDHGTHVSGTMNAGFDNNEGVSGIMGGKGELYHATCYYTDKSGNVYSNFSTAYSYLQQLKTLIDQDVQAINISQNTNRLIGFAASHGNSNAINYLTNNARVAEQGLANIIADRQAAGKPDFVICVAAGNSNSTEYYKDDSQQ
;
A
#
# COMPACT_ATOMS: atom_id res chain seq x y z
N MET A 1 -18.16 55.15 46.73
CA MET A 1 -17.81 53.74 47.05
C MET A 1 -18.97 52.74 46.87
N LYS A 2 -20.12 52.89 47.55
CA LYS A 2 -21.21 51.87 47.50
C LYS A 2 -21.80 51.57 46.11
N LYS A 3 -21.85 52.55 45.21
CA LYS A 3 -22.43 52.39 43.85
C LYS A 3 -21.49 51.62 42.91
N ALA A 4 -20.18 51.88 42.98
CA ALA A 4 -19.16 51.19 42.20
C ALA A 4 -19.04 49.71 42.60
N ILE A 5 -19.12 49.41 43.91
CA ILE A 5 -19.12 48.03 44.42
C ILE A 5 -20.35 47.26 43.93
N LYS A 6 -21.54 47.89 43.91
CA LYS A 6 -22.74 47.25 43.35
C LYS A 6 -22.61 46.92 41.86
N ILE A 7 -22.04 47.84 41.06
CA ILE A 7 -21.83 47.61 39.62
C ILE A 7 -20.81 46.49 39.40
N ALA A 8 -19.73 46.45 40.18
CA ALA A 8 -18.74 45.38 40.11
C ALA A 8 -19.33 44.00 40.46
N ILE A 9 -20.19 43.93 41.48
CA ILE A 9 -20.88 42.69 41.85
C ILE A 9 -21.83 42.23 40.76
N ILE A 10 -22.60 43.15 40.15
CA ILE A 10 -23.52 42.80 39.06
C ILE A 10 -22.73 42.29 37.84
N ALA A 11 -21.64 42.95 37.47
CA ALA A 11 -20.79 42.52 36.35
C ALA A 11 -20.16 41.14 36.61
N LEU A 12 -19.72 40.87 37.84
CA LEU A 12 -19.17 39.57 38.21
C LEU A 12 -20.22 38.45 38.14
N VAL A 13 -21.44 38.71 38.63
CA VAL A 13 -22.54 37.75 38.57
C VAL A 13 -22.94 37.48 37.12
N SER A 14 -23.02 38.51 36.28
CA SER A 14 -23.31 38.35 34.85
C SER A 14 -22.22 37.54 34.13
N ALA A 15 -20.95 37.76 34.43
CA ALA A 15 -19.84 36.99 33.86
C ALA A 15 -19.90 35.51 34.26
N VAL A 16 -20.22 35.21 35.52
CA VAL A 16 -20.37 33.82 36.00
C VAL A 16 -21.54 33.12 35.30
N VAL A 17 -22.68 33.81 35.13
CA VAL A 17 -23.85 33.25 34.43
C VAL A 17 -23.53 32.98 32.95
N LEU A 18 -22.81 33.89 32.28
CA LEU A 18 -22.40 33.71 30.88
C LEU A 18 -21.40 32.56 30.73
N CYS A 19 -20.43 32.42 31.64
CA CYS A 19 -19.53 31.26 31.65
C CYS A 19 -20.27 29.94 31.89
N ALA A 20 -21.24 29.91 32.79
CA ALA A 20 -22.05 28.71 33.04
C ALA A 20 -22.90 28.32 31.81
N ALA A 21 -23.49 29.30 31.12
CA ALA A 21 -24.23 29.07 29.88
C ALA A 21 -23.31 28.57 28.75
N PHE A 22 -22.10 29.12 28.64
CA PHE A 22 -21.09 28.67 27.67
C PHE A 22 -20.65 27.23 27.93
N LEU A 23 -20.40 26.87 29.20
CA LEU A 23 -20.04 25.50 29.58
C LEU A 23 -21.18 24.51 29.30
N LEU A 24 -22.45 24.89 29.56
CA LEU A 24 -23.61 24.06 29.24
C LEU A 24 -23.76 23.84 27.72
N LEU A 25 -23.56 24.89 26.90
CA LEU A 25 -23.55 24.76 25.44
C LEU A 25 -22.44 23.82 24.96
N TRP A 26 -21.25 23.89 25.56
CA TRP A 26 -20.14 22.98 25.25
C TRP A 26 -20.41 21.53 25.65
N VAL A 27 -21.18 21.28 26.73
CA VAL A 27 -21.62 19.92 27.08
C VAL A 27 -22.52 19.33 26.00
N PHE A 28 -23.43 20.11 25.42
CA PHE A 28 -24.27 19.62 24.31
C PHE A 28 -23.45 19.33 23.03
N VAL A 29 -22.47 20.17 22.70
CA VAL A 29 -21.59 19.96 21.53
C VAL A 29 -20.66 18.75 21.73
N LEU A 30 -20.10 18.57 22.93
CA LEU A 30 -19.22 17.43 23.24
C LEU A 30 -20.00 16.11 23.40
N CYS A 31 -21.23 16.14 23.92
CA CYS A 31 -22.05 14.93 24.05
C CYS A 31 -22.51 14.38 22.70
N ASP A 32 -22.74 15.22 21.69
CA ASP A 32 -22.99 14.72 20.32
C ASP A 32 -21.74 14.12 19.67
N ALA A 33 -20.54 14.63 19.99
CA ALA A 33 -19.27 14.07 19.53
C ALA A 33 -18.87 12.73 20.21
N PHE A 34 -19.57 12.34 21.29
CA PHE A 34 -19.34 11.10 22.05
C PHE A 34 -20.51 10.12 21.97
N LYS A 35 -21.35 10.20 20.94
CA LYS A 35 -22.26 9.09 20.64
C LYS A 35 -21.39 7.89 20.21
N PRO A 36 -21.43 6.76 20.94
CA PRO A 36 -20.79 5.55 20.44
C PRO A 36 -21.41 5.25 19.07
N SER A 37 -20.54 5.00 18.08
CA SER A 37 -20.95 4.52 16.76
C SER A 37 -21.91 3.35 16.97
N GLN A 38 -23.13 3.45 16.41
CA GLN A 38 -24.03 2.32 16.38
C GLN A 38 -23.30 1.16 15.68
N PRO A 39 -23.43 -0.09 16.16
CA PRO A 39 -22.89 -1.22 15.44
C PRO A 39 -23.52 -1.25 14.04
N ASP A 40 -22.66 -1.44 13.05
CA ASP A 40 -23.02 -1.54 11.64
C ASP A 40 -24.13 -2.59 11.44
N GLU A 41 -25.31 -2.15 10.98
CA GLU A 41 -26.46 -3.04 10.74
C GLU A 41 -26.24 -3.97 9.54
N SER A 42 -25.25 -3.70 8.68
CA SER A 42 -24.92 -4.56 7.53
C SER A 42 -24.38 -5.93 7.94
N GLY A 43 -23.70 -6.03 9.09
CA GLY A 43 -23.28 -7.32 9.65
C GLY A 43 -24.46 -8.15 10.18
N ALA A 44 -25.56 -7.49 10.56
CA ALA A 44 -26.76 -8.15 11.08
C ALA A 44 -27.61 -8.78 9.96
N THR A 45 -27.64 -8.19 8.76
CA THR A 45 -28.36 -8.75 7.61
C THR A 45 -27.70 -10.03 7.09
N GLY A 46 -26.38 -10.05 6.92
CA GLY A 46 -25.65 -11.25 6.46
C GLY A 46 -25.76 -12.44 7.42
N ILE A 47 -25.70 -12.19 8.73
CA ILE A 47 -25.92 -13.23 9.75
C ILE A 47 -27.38 -13.69 9.76
N SER A 48 -28.36 -12.78 9.55
CA SER A 48 -29.77 -13.15 9.42
C SER A 48 -30.01 -14.08 8.24
N GLU A 49 -29.46 -13.78 7.07
CA GLU A 49 -29.60 -14.61 5.87
C GLU A 49 -28.98 -16.01 6.04
N LEU A 50 -27.82 -16.11 6.69
CA LEU A 50 -27.18 -17.39 6.99
C LEU A 50 -28.01 -18.23 7.97
N ASN A 51 -28.62 -17.60 8.99
CA ASN A 51 -29.53 -18.28 9.90
C ASN A 51 -30.81 -18.76 9.18
N GLU A 52 -31.41 -17.92 8.34
CA GLU A 52 -32.55 -18.32 7.50
C GLU A 52 -32.18 -19.48 6.56
N LEU A 53 -30.95 -19.53 6.07
CA LEU A 53 -30.47 -20.61 5.24
C LEU A 53 -30.36 -21.94 6.02
N VAL A 54 -29.87 -21.91 7.27
CA VAL A 54 -29.85 -23.07 8.17
C VAL A 54 -31.28 -23.56 8.41
N GLU A 55 -32.24 -22.66 8.66
CA GLU A 55 -33.64 -23.06 8.88
C GLU A 55 -34.30 -23.67 7.63
N ARG A 56 -33.91 -23.22 6.43
CA ARG A 56 -34.52 -23.66 5.16
C ARG A 56 -33.84 -24.88 4.54
N SER A 57 -32.59 -25.19 4.89
CA SER A 57 -31.79 -26.21 4.22
C SER A 57 -31.25 -27.25 5.20
N ASP A 58 -31.75 -28.48 5.09
CA ASP A 58 -31.27 -29.65 5.87
C ASP A 58 -29.77 -29.97 5.67
N LYS A 59 -29.14 -29.39 4.65
CA LYS A 59 -27.72 -29.58 4.32
C LYS A 59 -26.79 -28.52 4.90
N VAL A 60 -27.32 -27.43 5.47
CA VAL A 60 -26.51 -26.33 6.02
C VAL A 60 -26.70 -26.32 7.53
N ASP A 61 -25.61 -26.20 8.26
CA ASP A 61 -25.62 -26.18 9.72
C ASP A 61 -24.66 -25.11 10.24
N MET A 62 -24.84 -24.73 11.51
CA MET A 62 -24.05 -23.69 12.18
C MET A 62 -23.45 -24.24 13.48
N ASN A 63 -22.14 -24.12 13.62
CA ASN A 63 -21.48 -24.47 14.87
C ASN A 63 -21.57 -23.30 15.85
N GLU A 64 -22.44 -23.43 16.87
CA GLU A 64 -22.68 -22.37 17.87
C GLU A 64 -21.40 -21.92 18.61
N SER A 65 -20.39 -22.78 18.70
CA SER A 65 -19.17 -22.50 19.46
C SER A 65 -18.19 -21.54 18.75
N ASP A 66 -18.16 -21.54 17.42
CA ASP A 66 -17.27 -20.68 16.62
C ASP A 66 -18.00 -19.81 15.59
N GLY A 67 -19.33 -19.95 15.46
CA GLY A 67 -20.17 -19.18 14.54
C GLY A 67 -20.02 -19.57 13.07
N MET A 68 -19.40 -20.71 12.77
CA MET A 68 -19.15 -21.15 11.39
C MET A 68 -20.37 -21.82 10.77
N TYR A 69 -20.78 -21.35 9.59
CA TYR A 69 -21.79 -21.99 8.74
C TYR A 69 -21.11 -22.91 7.72
N TYR A 70 -21.62 -24.12 7.57
CA TYR A 70 -20.99 -25.15 6.74
C TYR A 70 -22.02 -26.10 6.14
N VAL A 71 -21.64 -26.76 5.04
CA VAL A 71 -22.43 -27.84 4.45
C VAL A 71 -22.17 -29.13 5.25
N ASN A 72 -23.21 -29.63 5.92
CA ASN A 72 -23.10 -30.66 6.95
C ASN A 72 -22.83 -32.08 6.41
N ASN A 73 -22.69 -32.25 5.10
CA ASN A 73 -22.37 -33.52 4.47
C ASN A 73 -21.24 -33.40 3.44
N GLU A 74 -20.42 -32.34 3.50
CA GLU A 74 -19.35 -32.13 2.52
C GLU A 74 -18.00 -31.77 3.17
N ILE A 75 -16.91 -32.28 2.58
CA ILE A 75 -15.53 -31.88 2.88
C ILE A 75 -14.83 -31.54 1.57
N VAL A 76 -14.10 -30.43 1.56
CA VAL A 76 -13.22 -30.03 0.46
C VAL A 76 -11.80 -30.48 0.78
N VAL A 77 -11.15 -31.16 -0.17
CA VAL A 77 -9.84 -31.78 0.02
C VAL A 77 -8.86 -31.30 -1.05
N PHE A 78 -7.72 -30.79 -0.61
CA PHE A 78 -6.59 -30.41 -1.45
C PHE A 78 -5.53 -31.50 -1.38
N THR A 79 -5.25 -32.12 -2.51
CA THR A 79 -4.19 -33.13 -2.65
C THR A 79 -2.88 -32.47 -3.06
N LYS A 80 -1.75 -33.09 -2.74
CA LYS A 80 -0.46 -32.57 -3.19
C LYS A 80 -0.38 -32.60 -4.71
N ASN A 81 0.17 -31.53 -5.29
CA ASN A 81 0.41 -31.45 -6.73
C ASN A 81 1.20 -32.67 -7.23
N GLY A 82 0.65 -33.37 -8.23
CA GLY A 82 1.25 -34.56 -8.83
C GLY A 82 1.06 -35.87 -8.07
N ALA A 83 0.23 -35.90 -7.02
CA ALA A 83 -0.19 -37.15 -6.38
C ALA A 83 -0.93 -38.07 -7.38
N ASP A 84 -0.73 -39.38 -7.24
CA ASP A 84 -1.32 -40.36 -8.15
C ASP A 84 -2.85 -40.43 -7.97
N LYS A 85 -3.58 -40.36 -9.09
CA LYS A 85 -5.04 -40.30 -9.07
C LYS A 85 -5.69 -41.58 -8.58
N GLU A 86 -5.09 -42.74 -8.83
CA GLU A 86 -5.62 -44.02 -8.34
C GLU A 86 -5.36 -44.17 -6.84
N GLU A 87 -4.19 -43.73 -6.35
CA GLU A 87 -3.91 -43.68 -4.89
C GLU A 87 -4.88 -42.74 -4.15
N ILE A 88 -5.25 -41.60 -4.75
CA ILE A 88 -6.26 -40.69 -4.20
C ILE A 88 -7.64 -41.38 -4.14
N LYS A 89 -8.06 -42.07 -5.21
CA LYS A 89 -9.33 -42.80 -5.22
C LYS A 89 -9.37 -43.90 -4.16
N GLU A 90 -8.28 -44.66 -4.00
CA GLU A 90 -8.16 -45.68 -2.97
C GLU A 90 -8.23 -45.09 -1.55
N LEU A 91 -7.61 -43.93 -1.33
CA LEU A 91 -7.71 -43.20 -0.06
C LEU A 91 -9.16 -42.80 0.21
N PHE A 92 -9.85 -42.21 -0.77
CA PHE A 92 -11.21 -41.72 -0.59
C PHE A 92 -12.28 -42.80 -0.48
N ALA A 93 -12.05 -43.99 -1.07
CA ALA A 93 -12.95 -45.13 -0.98
C ALA A 93 -13.27 -45.56 0.46
N LYS A 94 -12.42 -45.21 1.43
CA LYS A 94 -12.61 -45.50 2.87
C LYS A 94 -13.77 -44.74 3.51
N TYR A 95 -14.15 -43.59 2.94
CA TYR A 95 -15.06 -42.64 3.60
C TYR A 95 -16.54 -42.83 3.23
N ASN A 96 -16.85 -43.81 2.38
CA ASN A 96 -18.22 -44.06 1.88
C ASN A 96 -18.93 -42.76 1.43
N ALA A 97 -18.19 -41.93 0.70
CA ALA A 97 -18.63 -40.66 0.16
C ALA A 97 -18.65 -40.75 -1.37
N GLU A 98 -19.57 -40.03 -1.99
CA GLU A 98 -19.47 -39.70 -3.41
C GLU A 98 -18.31 -38.71 -3.59
N ILE A 99 -17.51 -38.92 -4.65
CA ILE A 99 -16.35 -38.08 -4.94
C ILE A 99 -16.69 -37.21 -6.13
N ASP A 100 -16.72 -35.89 -5.91
CA ASP A 100 -16.78 -34.90 -6.96
C ASP A 100 -15.35 -34.52 -7.39
N GLU A 101 -15.01 -34.95 -8.61
CA GLU A 101 -13.70 -34.76 -9.24
C GLU A 101 -13.69 -33.61 -10.28
N SER A 102 -14.71 -32.75 -10.29
CA SER A 102 -14.82 -31.66 -11.27
C SER A 102 -13.67 -30.64 -11.23
N MET A 103 -12.92 -30.57 -10.13
CA MET A 103 -11.73 -29.71 -9.93
C MET A 103 -10.43 -30.53 -9.76
N ALA A 104 -10.41 -31.80 -10.18
CA ALA A 104 -9.25 -32.66 -10.03
C ALA A 104 -8.03 -32.25 -10.88
N ASP A 105 -8.22 -31.38 -11.88
CA ASP A 105 -7.15 -30.77 -12.68
C ASP A 105 -6.31 -29.77 -11.89
N ILE A 106 -6.89 -29.17 -10.83
CA ILE A 106 -6.22 -28.32 -9.85
C ILE A 106 -6.03 -29.03 -8.50
N SER A 107 -5.92 -30.36 -8.50
CA SER A 107 -5.68 -31.17 -7.30
C SER A 107 -6.71 -31.00 -6.17
N THR A 108 -7.93 -30.57 -6.52
CA THR A 108 -9.00 -30.28 -5.55
C THR A 108 -10.16 -31.25 -5.75
N TYR A 109 -10.66 -31.82 -4.65
CA TYR A 109 -11.75 -32.79 -4.65
C TYR A 109 -12.77 -32.41 -3.59
N ARG A 110 -14.00 -32.89 -3.77
CA ARG A 110 -15.05 -32.75 -2.77
C ARG A 110 -15.64 -34.12 -2.44
N LEU A 111 -15.64 -34.47 -1.15
CA LEU A 111 -16.25 -35.68 -0.63
C LEU A 111 -17.66 -35.33 -0.15
N ILE A 112 -18.68 -35.95 -0.75
CA ILE A 112 -20.09 -35.74 -0.48
C ILE A 112 -20.66 -36.98 0.22
N PHE A 113 -21.01 -36.85 1.49
CA PHE A 113 -21.54 -37.96 2.29
C PHE A 113 -23.04 -38.12 2.07
N ASN A 114 -23.52 -39.37 2.10
CA ASN A 114 -24.94 -39.68 1.90
C ASN A 114 -25.84 -39.17 3.03
N GLU A 115 -25.29 -38.97 4.22
CA GLU A 115 -26.01 -38.51 5.41
C GLU A 115 -25.27 -37.32 6.02
N SER A 116 -26.05 -36.38 6.58
CA SER A 116 -25.53 -35.27 7.37
C SER A 116 -24.71 -35.78 8.55
N LYS A 117 -23.63 -35.06 8.86
CA LYS A 117 -22.68 -35.36 9.93
C LYS A 117 -22.60 -34.15 10.86
N SER A 118 -22.37 -34.43 12.14
CA SER A 118 -22.07 -33.36 13.10
C SER A 118 -20.75 -32.66 12.74
N TYR A 119 -20.64 -31.37 13.10
CA TYR A 119 -19.39 -30.60 13.02
C TYR A 119 -18.19 -31.40 13.54
N SER A 120 -18.31 -31.99 14.73
CA SER A 120 -17.23 -32.77 15.35
C SER A 120 -16.81 -33.99 14.52
N THR A 121 -17.76 -34.64 13.86
CA THR A 121 -17.49 -35.82 13.02
C THR A 121 -16.77 -35.41 11.74
N LEU A 122 -17.21 -34.33 11.08
CA LEU A 122 -16.51 -33.79 9.90
C LEU A 122 -15.09 -33.34 10.24
N LYS A 123 -14.89 -32.68 11.39
CA LYS A 123 -13.55 -32.32 11.87
C LYS A 123 -12.66 -33.53 12.13
N SER A 124 -13.19 -34.62 12.70
CA SER A 124 -12.43 -35.87 12.85
C SER A 124 -12.01 -36.47 11.52
N ILE A 125 -12.91 -36.47 10.51
CA ILE A 125 -12.59 -36.95 9.17
C ILE A 125 -11.52 -36.07 8.51
N ILE A 126 -11.61 -34.75 8.65
CA ILE A 126 -10.58 -33.80 8.17
C ILE A 126 -9.22 -34.15 8.77
N SER A 127 -9.14 -34.32 10.10
CA SER A 127 -7.87 -34.68 10.75
C SER A 127 -7.33 -36.04 10.32
N GLU A 128 -8.20 -37.01 10.00
CA GLU A 128 -7.79 -38.30 9.45
C GLU A 128 -7.23 -38.14 8.02
N LEU A 129 -7.91 -37.39 7.16
CA LEU A 129 -7.45 -37.08 5.80
C LEU A 129 -6.07 -36.41 5.82
N GLU A 130 -5.88 -35.40 6.67
CA GLU A 130 -4.63 -34.65 6.80
C GLU A 130 -3.46 -35.48 7.35
N SER A 131 -3.72 -36.67 7.93
CA SER A 131 -2.67 -37.60 8.34
C SER A 131 -2.03 -38.36 7.17
N SER A 132 -2.67 -38.34 6.00
CA SER A 132 -2.17 -38.97 4.78
C SER A 132 -1.09 -38.11 4.12
N SER A 133 -0.01 -38.74 3.66
CA SER A 133 1.03 -38.05 2.90
C SER A 133 0.59 -37.50 1.54
N LEU A 134 -0.56 -37.96 1.03
CA LEU A 134 -1.16 -37.53 -0.25
C LEU A 134 -1.96 -36.23 -0.14
N ILE A 135 -2.40 -35.89 1.07
CA ILE A 135 -3.23 -34.71 1.34
C ILE A 135 -2.32 -33.54 1.71
N GLU A 136 -2.61 -32.37 1.14
CA GLU A 136 -1.98 -31.11 1.53
C GLU A 136 -2.78 -30.43 2.63
N SER A 137 -4.11 -30.38 2.50
CA SER A 137 -5.04 -29.85 3.50
C SER A 137 -6.47 -30.32 3.23
N ALA A 138 -7.34 -30.26 4.24
CA ALA A 138 -8.77 -30.49 4.09
C ALA A 138 -9.60 -29.52 4.95
N TYR A 139 -10.76 -29.13 4.44
CA TYR A 139 -11.60 -28.10 5.05
C TYR A 139 -13.08 -28.48 5.02
N LEU A 140 -13.83 -27.92 5.96
CA LEU A 140 -15.28 -27.87 5.86
C LEU A 140 -15.66 -27.05 4.62
N ASN A 141 -16.69 -27.47 3.89
CA ASN A 141 -17.26 -26.63 2.84
C ASN A 141 -18.08 -25.52 3.51
N THR A 142 -17.47 -24.34 3.67
CA THR A 142 -18.08 -23.22 4.39
C THR A 142 -19.11 -22.52 3.52
N VAL A 143 -20.17 -22.00 4.17
CA VAL A 143 -21.24 -21.28 3.50
C VAL A 143 -21.06 -19.79 3.71
N THR A 144 -21.03 -19.05 2.61
CA THR A 144 -21.06 -17.58 2.61
C THR A 144 -22.30 -17.12 1.88
N THR A 145 -22.86 -15.99 2.28
CA THR A 145 -23.80 -15.24 1.47
C THR A 145 -23.04 -14.31 0.54
N VAL A 146 -23.66 -13.98 -0.59
CA VAL A 146 -23.22 -12.86 -1.41
C VAL A 146 -23.98 -11.66 -0.88
N ALA A 147 -23.29 -10.79 -0.15
CA ALA A 147 -23.83 -9.47 0.09
C ALA A 147 -23.96 -8.80 -1.28
N THR A 148 -25.19 -8.54 -1.71
CA THR A 148 -25.38 -7.48 -2.69
C THR A 148 -25.20 -6.19 -1.91
N ASP A 149 -24.29 -5.33 -2.32
CA ASP A 149 -24.22 -3.93 -1.88
C ASP A 149 -25.49 -3.20 -2.40
N SER A 150 -26.67 -3.67 -1.98
CA SER A 150 -27.93 -3.02 -2.20
C SER A 150 -27.95 -1.87 -1.20
N GLU A 151 -27.50 -0.73 -1.70
CA GLU A 151 -27.13 0.48 -0.96
C GLU A 151 -25.68 0.37 -0.47
N GLU A 152 -24.72 0.62 -1.38
CA GLU A 152 -23.60 1.48 -0.99
C GLU A 152 -24.24 2.62 -0.19
N GLU A 153 -24.08 2.62 1.13
CA GLU A 153 -24.23 3.86 1.87
C GLU A 153 -23.34 4.84 1.09
N THR A 154 -23.98 5.74 0.36
CA THR A 154 -23.29 6.85 -0.30
C THR A 154 -22.82 7.72 0.84
N ALA A 155 -21.75 7.29 1.50
CA ALA A 155 -20.96 8.10 2.38
C ALA A 155 -20.78 9.40 1.60
N PRO A 156 -21.24 10.54 2.14
CA PRO A 156 -21.32 11.76 1.36
C PRO A 156 -19.95 12.00 0.72
N GLN A 157 -19.90 11.86 -0.60
CA GLN A 157 -18.65 12.01 -1.31
C GLN A 157 -18.23 13.47 -1.15
N ALA A 158 -17.00 13.68 -0.71
CA ALA A 158 -16.47 15.02 -0.69
C ALA A 158 -16.46 15.57 -2.12
N GLU A 159 -16.81 16.84 -2.27
CA GLU A 159 -16.70 17.50 -3.57
C GLU A 159 -15.23 17.52 -3.99
N ALA A 160 -14.97 17.16 -5.26
CA ALA A 160 -13.63 17.18 -5.82
C ALA A 160 -13.00 18.57 -5.69
N TYR A 161 -11.70 18.62 -5.39
CA TYR A 161 -10.96 19.86 -5.25
C TYR A 161 -10.04 20.07 -6.46
N PHE A 162 -10.20 21.20 -7.15
CA PHE A 162 -9.38 21.56 -8.29
C PHE A 162 -8.49 22.76 -7.91
N PRO A 163 -7.17 22.56 -7.74
CA PRO A 163 -6.25 23.64 -7.37
C PRO A 163 -6.14 24.68 -8.50
N ASN A 164 -5.98 25.94 -8.12
CA ASN A 164 -5.83 27.07 -9.03
C ASN A 164 -4.34 27.37 -9.32
N ASP A 165 -3.55 26.33 -9.60
CA ASP A 165 -2.13 26.45 -9.93
C ASP A 165 -1.94 26.65 -11.43
N GLU A 166 -1.00 27.49 -11.85
CA GLU A 166 -0.84 27.92 -13.24
C GLU A 166 -0.13 26.86 -14.11
N TRP A 167 -0.75 25.69 -14.37
CA TRP A 167 -0.23 24.56 -15.18
C TRP A 167 0.14 24.96 -16.62
N ARG A 168 1.20 25.76 -16.80
CA ARG A 168 1.58 26.47 -18.03
C ARG A 168 2.82 25.85 -18.64
N TYR A 169 2.74 25.53 -19.93
CA TYR A 169 3.91 25.15 -20.73
C TYR A 169 4.54 26.35 -21.46
N ASN A 170 3.76 27.41 -21.71
CA ASN A 170 4.19 28.70 -22.29
C ASN A 170 3.28 29.83 -21.77
N TYR A 171 3.75 31.09 -21.78
CA TYR A 171 3.05 32.28 -21.28
C TYR A 171 1.68 32.60 -21.93
N ASP A 172 1.24 31.85 -22.94
CA ASP A 172 0.09 32.17 -23.80
C ASP A 172 -1.09 31.17 -23.72
N ALA A 173 -1.19 30.34 -22.68
CA ALA A 173 -2.36 29.48 -22.52
C ALA A 173 -2.77 29.31 -21.05
N ASP A 174 -3.78 30.07 -20.62
CA ASP A 174 -4.69 29.64 -19.56
C ASP A 174 -5.69 28.67 -20.21
N ASP A 175 -5.38 27.38 -20.16
CA ASP A 175 -6.29 26.33 -20.64
C ASP A 175 -6.43 25.23 -19.57
N GLN A 176 -6.72 25.67 -18.34
CA GLN A 176 -7.15 24.76 -17.27
C GLN A 176 -8.63 24.46 -17.42
N ASP A 177 -8.94 23.51 -18.29
CA ASP A 177 -10.27 22.90 -18.38
C ASP A 177 -10.22 21.54 -17.67
N TRP A 178 -10.34 21.56 -16.33
CA TRP A 178 -10.35 20.36 -15.52
C TRP A 178 -11.50 19.43 -15.94
N ASN A 179 -11.16 18.22 -16.40
CA ASN A 179 -12.15 17.22 -16.80
C ASN A 179 -11.67 15.79 -16.50
N VAL A 180 -12.01 15.28 -15.32
CA VAL A 180 -11.65 13.91 -14.90
C VAL A 180 -12.30 12.82 -15.74
N ASP A 181 -13.45 13.09 -16.39
CA ASP A 181 -14.12 12.14 -17.29
C ASP A 181 -13.40 12.02 -18.64
N VAL A 182 -12.72 13.09 -19.07
CA VAL A 182 -11.95 13.15 -20.32
C VAL A 182 -10.59 13.80 -20.08
N PRO A 183 -9.65 13.10 -19.40
CA PRO A 183 -8.36 13.65 -19.02
C PRO A 183 -7.54 14.15 -20.23
N ARG A 184 -7.08 15.41 -20.20
CA ARG A 184 -6.37 16.06 -21.31
C ARG A 184 -5.58 17.29 -20.86
N GLY A 185 -4.91 17.96 -21.81
CA GLY A 185 -4.15 19.17 -21.50
C GLY A 185 -2.86 18.90 -20.72
N HIS A 186 -2.40 19.87 -19.93
CA HIS A 186 -1.13 19.79 -19.21
C HIS A 186 -1.23 19.04 -17.87
N ASN A 187 -2.41 19.05 -17.27
CA ASN A 187 -2.79 18.38 -16.02
C ASN A 187 -3.39 16.98 -16.25
N TRP A 188 -3.43 16.47 -17.49
CA TRP A 188 -4.08 15.21 -17.86
C TRP A 188 -3.72 14.02 -16.96
N GLY A 189 -2.44 13.93 -16.53
CA GLY A 189 -1.97 12.80 -15.72
C GLY A 189 -2.53 12.82 -14.30
N VAL A 190 -2.87 14.01 -13.80
CA VAL A 190 -3.50 14.24 -12.50
C VAL A 190 -5.00 13.93 -12.57
N GLU A 191 -5.65 14.32 -13.66
CA GLU A 191 -7.04 13.98 -13.96
C GLU A 191 -7.24 12.48 -14.15
N ALA A 192 -6.33 11.82 -14.88
CA ALA A 192 -6.43 10.40 -15.22
C ALA A 192 -6.38 9.46 -14.00
N ILE A 193 -5.87 9.93 -12.87
CA ILE A 193 -5.83 9.19 -11.61
C ILE A 193 -6.89 9.67 -10.60
N ASP A 194 -7.79 10.56 -11.02
CA ASP A 194 -8.79 11.22 -10.18
C ASP A 194 -8.20 11.84 -8.90
N ALA A 195 -7.04 12.50 -9.04
CA ALA A 195 -6.44 13.22 -7.91
C ALA A 195 -7.38 14.32 -7.37
N PRO A 196 -8.15 15.08 -8.19
CA PRO A 196 -9.13 16.03 -7.69
C PRO A 196 -10.19 15.41 -6.77
N GLY A 197 -10.71 14.22 -7.11
CA GLY A 197 -11.62 13.47 -6.24
C GLY A 197 -10.97 13.13 -4.90
N ALA A 198 -9.72 12.66 -4.91
CA ALA A 198 -8.96 12.40 -3.68
C ALA A 198 -8.70 13.68 -2.87
N TRP A 199 -8.41 14.80 -3.53
CA TRP A 199 -8.13 16.08 -2.88
C TRP A 199 -9.36 16.70 -2.19
N GLY A 200 -10.57 16.29 -2.56
CA GLY A 200 -11.79 16.61 -1.80
C GLY A 200 -11.74 16.16 -0.35
N TYR A 201 -10.90 15.18 0.00
CA TYR A 201 -10.75 14.61 1.34
C TYR A 201 -9.50 15.10 2.09
N LEU A 202 -8.82 16.15 1.62
CA LEU A 202 -7.58 16.64 2.25
C LEU A 202 -7.77 17.02 3.73
N ASP A 203 -8.97 17.45 4.14
CA ASP A 203 -9.31 17.75 5.53
C ASP A 203 -9.32 16.50 6.43
N LYS A 204 -9.54 15.32 5.85
CA LYS A 204 -9.48 14.01 6.51
C LYS A 204 -8.10 13.35 6.44
N MET A 205 -7.17 13.90 5.66
CA MET A 205 -5.82 13.36 5.48
C MET A 205 -4.80 14.00 6.42
N THR A 206 -3.88 13.19 6.91
CA THR A 206 -2.71 13.60 7.69
C THR A 206 -1.48 13.76 6.81
N ASN A 207 -0.48 14.49 7.30
CA ASN A 207 0.80 14.58 6.62
C ASN A 207 1.50 13.22 6.58
N VAL A 208 2.24 12.97 5.50
CA VAL A 208 3.00 11.74 5.26
C VAL A 208 4.42 12.07 4.85
N ARG A 209 5.39 11.33 5.39
CA ARG A 209 6.79 11.43 4.98
C ARG A 209 7.05 10.47 3.84
N ILE A 210 7.61 10.99 2.76
CA ILE A 210 7.86 10.20 1.57
C ILE A 210 9.31 10.33 1.12
N GLY A 211 9.89 9.23 0.71
CA GLY A 211 11.25 9.13 0.22
C GLY A 211 11.30 9.21 -1.30
N LEU A 212 12.33 9.85 -1.83
CA LEU A 212 12.69 9.82 -3.24
C LEU A 212 14.16 9.42 -3.36
N ILE A 213 14.42 8.34 -4.11
CA ILE A 213 15.76 8.01 -4.61
C ILE A 213 15.83 8.45 -6.06
N ASP A 214 16.43 9.62 -6.29
CA ASP A 214 16.67 10.19 -7.62
C ASP A 214 17.92 11.09 -7.63
N SER A 215 18.26 11.72 -8.76
CA SER A 215 19.16 12.88 -8.79
C SER A 215 18.69 13.99 -7.83
N VAL A 216 19.61 14.84 -7.38
CA VAL A 216 19.30 15.90 -6.40
C VAL A 216 18.24 16.85 -6.99
N PRO A 217 17.10 17.08 -6.33
CA PRO A 217 16.13 18.07 -6.79
C PRO A 217 16.66 19.50 -6.60
N LEU A 218 16.19 20.43 -7.44
CA LEU A 218 16.44 21.85 -7.26
C LEU A 218 15.64 22.38 -6.06
N SER A 219 16.21 22.30 -4.86
CA SER A 219 15.55 22.71 -3.61
C SER A 219 15.27 24.21 -3.51
N THR A 220 15.81 25.02 -4.41
CA THR A 220 15.51 26.45 -4.53
C THR A 220 14.42 26.76 -5.55
N HIS A 221 13.82 25.74 -6.16
CA HIS A 221 12.68 25.93 -7.05
C HIS A 221 11.50 26.44 -6.22
N SER A 222 10.86 27.52 -6.67
CA SER A 222 9.85 28.25 -5.90
C SER A 222 8.58 27.41 -5.63
N ASP A 223 8.27 26.50 -6.55
CA ASP A 223 7.16 25.56 -6.43
C ASP A 223 7.52 24.17 -5.83
N LEU A 224 8.69 24.02 -5.20
CA LEU A 224 9.11 22.73 -4.64
C LEU A 224 9.71 22.88 -3.25
N GLU A 225 9.09 22.25 -2.25
CA GLU A 225 9.65 22.13 -0.92
C GLU A 225 10.22 20.72 -0.68
N VAL A 226 11.53 20.65 -0.40
CA VAL A 226 12.22 19.43 0.03
C VAL A 226 12.56 19.55 1.51
N LYS A 227 12.00 18.67 2.35
CA LYS A 227 12.19 18.71 3.82
C LYS A 227 13.59 18.31 4.23
N ASN A 228 14.14 17.28 3.60
CA ASN A 228 15.53 16.89 3.82
C ASN A 228 16.13 16.26 2.56
N SER A 229 17.39 16.55 2.28
CA SER A 229 18.19 15.91 1.24
C SER A 229 19.43 15.27 1.86
N SER A 230 19.57 13.97 1.65
CA SER A 230 20.71 13.17 2.10
C SER A 230 21.55 12.74 0.90
N VAL A 231 22.63 13.45 0.66
CA VAL A 231 23.60 13.10 -0.38
C VAL A 231 24.70 12.27 0.25
N LEU A 232 24.73 10.97 -0.08
CA LEU A 232 25.74 10.03 0.41
C LEU A 232 26.98 10.15 -0.47
N PHE A 233 28.14 10.40 0.14
CA PHE A 233 29.44 10.43 -0.52
C PHE A 233 30.25 9.21 -0.10
N ILE A 234 30.35 8.24 -1.00
CA ILE A 234 31.09 7.00 -0.75
C ILE A 234 32.52 7.16 -1.24
N ASN A 235 33.47 7.05 -0.33
CA ASN A 235 34.88 7.04 -0.67
C ASN A 235 35.22 5.73 -1.39
N ASP A 236 35.60 5.80 -2.67
CA ASP A 236 35.83 4.64 -3.54
C ASP A 236 36.99 3.73 -3.09
N THR A 237 37.89 4.28 -2.27
CA THR A 237 39.11 3.62 -1.81
C THR A 237 38.89 2.92 -0.47
N THR A 238 38.11 3.52 0.43
CA THR A 238 37.90 3.02 1.80
C THR A 238 36.51 2.42 2.03
N GLY A 239 35.55 2.69 1.14
CA GLY A 239 34.14 2.32 1.30
C GLY A 239 33.40 3.10 2.39
N LYS A 240 34.04 4.08 3.04
CA LYS A 240 33.39 4.93 4.04
C LYS A 240 32.35 5.83 3.39
N VAL A 241 31.27 6.08 4.12
CA VAL A 241 30.18 6.94 3.66
C VAL A 241 30.06 8.13 4.59
N ASP A 242 30.16 9.31 4.02
CA ASP A 242 29.86 10.57 4.68
C ASP A 242 28.59 11.17 4.05
N ILE A 243 27.80 11.89 4.83
CA ILE A 243 26.53 12.49 4.38
C ILE A 243 26.71 14.00 4.26
N ASN A 244 26.27 14.57 3.14
CA ASN A 244 26.24 16.02 2.87
C ASN A 244 27.61 16.71 3.01
N THR A 245 28.70 15.98 2.73
CA THR A 245 30.07 16.51 2.77
C THR A 245 30.34 17.54 1.69
N TYR A 246 29.76 17.35 0.50
CA TYR A 246 29.88 18.26 -0.64
C TYR A 246 28.50 18.67 -1.14
N SER A 247 28.44 19.79 -1.86
CA SER A 247 27.26 20.15 -2.64
C SER A 247 27.18 19.29 -3.89
N ALA A 248 26.03 18.67 -4.14
CA ALA A 248 25.71 18.03 -5.41
C ALA A 248 24.80 18.96 -6.22
N SER A 249 25.06 19.05 -7.53
CA SER A 249 24.26 19.87 -8.43
C SER A 249 22.87 19.26 -8.60
N ALA A 250 21.86 20.12 -8.69
CA ALA A 250 20.50 19.67 -9.01
C ALA A 250 20.45 19.01 -10.38
N GLY A 251 19.63 17.97 -10.52
CA GLY A 251 19.31 17.30 -11.77
C GLY A 251 17.86 17.55 -12.16
N ASP A 252 17.64 17.76 -13.46
CA ASP A 252 16.30 18.00 -14.01
C ASP A 252 15.37 16.82 -13.75
N HIS A 253 15.88 15.58 -13.82
CA HIS A 253 15.08 14.37 -13.61
C HIS A 253 14.52 14.30 -12.18
N GLY A 254 15.37 14.49 -11.17
CA GLY A 254 14.95 14.46 -9.77
C GLY A 254 14.05 15.62 -9.41
N THR A 255 14.27 16.79 -10.01
CA THR A 255 13.39 17.96 -9.87
C THR A 255 12.00 17.67 -10.45
N HIS A 256 11.93 17.10 -11.65
CA HIS A 256 10.66 16.74 -12.30
C HIS A 256 9.88 15.70 -11.48
N VAL A 257 10.54 14.62 -11.03
CA VAL A 257 9.90 13.60 -10.20
C VAL A 257 9.42 14.19 -8.87
N SER A 258 10.23 15.05 -8.25
CA SER A 258 9.86 15.74 -7.02
C SER A 258 8.64 16.65 -7.21
N GLY A 259 8.53 17.34 -8.34
CA GLY A 259 7.35 18.16 -8.67
C GLY A 259 6.09 17.34 -8.84
N THR A 260 6.15 16.20 -9.55
CA THR A 260 5.00 15.28 -9.66
C THR A 260 4.52 14.82 -8.28
N MET A 261 5.45 14.53 -7.36
CA MET A 261 5.10 14.03 -6.03
C MET A 261 4.61 15.16 -5.09
N ASN A 262 5.40 16.24 -4.98
CA ASN A 262 5.34 17.22 -3.90
C ASN A 262 5.61 18.67 -4.37
N ALA A 263 5.23 19.04 -5.60
CA ALA A 263 5.12 20.46 -5.92
C ALA A 263 4.15 21.15 -4.96
N GLY A 264 4.21 22.48 -4.89
CA GLY A 264 3.26 23.28 -4.14
C GLY A 264 1.81 22.92 -4.50
N PHE A 265 0.89 23.19 -3.59
CA PHE A 265 -0.51 22.86 -3.81
C PHE A 265 -1.35 24.10 -3.60
N ASP A 266 -2.07 24.49 -4.66
CA ASP A 266 -2.95 25.65 -4.69
C ASP A 266 -2.26 26.94 -4.20
N ASN A 267 -1.02 27.12 -4.65
CA ASN A 267 -0.17 28.27 -4.35
C ASN A 267 -0.16 29.31 -5.49
N ASN A 268 -0.90 29.07 -6.58
CA ASN A 268 -0.92 29.86 -7.81
C ASN A 268 0.43 29.88 -8.53
N GLU A 269 1.24 28.84 -8.36
CA GLU A 269 2.53 28.71 -9.01
C GLU A 269 2.65 27.34 -9.64
N GLY A 270 3.15 27.28 -10.88
CA GLY A 270 3.55 26.02 -11.50
C GLY A 270 2.46 24.94 -11.53
N VAL A 271 2.73 23.82 -10.88
CA VAL A 271 1.92 22.60 -10.93
C VAL A 271 1.57 22.10 -9.54
N SER A 272 0.54 21.27 -9.43
CA SER A 272 0.11 20.70 -8.16
C SER A 272 0.70 19.30 -7.94
N GLY A 273 1.43 19.11 -6.84
CA GLY A 273 1.94 17.79 -6.46
C GLY A 273 0.80 16.84 -6.06
N ILE A 274 0.90 15.54 -6.40
CA ILE A 274 -0.15 14.55 -6.12
C ILE A 274 -0.54 14.48 -4.64
N MET A 275 0.41 14.75 -3.73
CA MET A 275 0.14 14.68 -2.29
C MET A 275 -0.69 15.85 -1.74
N GLY A 276 -1.14 16.81 -2.56
CA GLY A 276 -2.10 17.81 -2.13
C GLY A 276 -1.63 18.69 -0.97
N GLY A 277 -0.33 18.98 -0.89
CA GLY A 277 0.28 19.72 0.22
C GLY A 277 0.39 18.94 1.56
N LYS A 278 0.09 17.63 1.57
CA LYS A 278 0.24 16.75 2.74
C LYS A 278 1.58 16.02 2.78
N GLY A 279 2.39 16.16 1.75
CA GLY A 279 3.67 15.48 1.61
C GLY A 279 4.82 16.19 2.31
N GLU A 280 5.65 15.42 2.99
CA GLU A 280 6.99 15.81 3.42
C GLU A 280 8.00 15.03 2.59
N LEU A 281 8.60 15.68 1.58
CA LEU A 281 9.55 15.04 0.68
C LEU A 281 10.96 14.95 1.27
N TYR A 282 11.43 13.72 1.44
CA TYR A 282 12.77 13.34 1.83
C TYR A 282 13.51 12.76 0.63
N HIS A 283 14.70 13.25 0.35
CA HIS A 283 15.50 12.83 -0.79
C HIS A 283 16.76 12.10 -0.33
N ALA A 284 17.14 11.05 -1.07
CA ALA A 284 18.44 10.41 -0.94
C ALA A 284 19.04 10.13 -2.31
N THR A 285 20.35 10.36 -2.44
CA THR A 285 21.12 9.99 -3.63
C THR A 285 22.53 9.59 -3.22
N CYS A 286 23.20 8.82 -4.07
CA CYS A 286 24.58 8.41 -3.87
C CYS A 286 25.52 9.04 -4.90
N TYR A 287 26.66 9.53 -4.43
CA TYR A 287 27.82 9.95 -5.21
C TYR A 287 29.07 9.26 -4.66
N TYR A 288 30.13 9.26 -5.46
CA TYR A 288 31.41 8.67 -5.08
C TYR A 288 32.49 9.73 -5.09
N THR A 289 33.45 9.58 -4.17
CA THR A 289 34.65 10.41 -4.14
C THR A 289 35.89 9.57 -4.39
N ASP A 290 36.76 10.00 -5.29
CA ASP A 290 38.07 9.37 -5.45
C ASP A 290 39.03 9.74 -4.29
N LYS A 291 40.22 9.13 -4.30
CA LYS A 291 41.33 9.42 -3.36
C LYS A 291 41.76 10.89 -3.31
N SER A 292 41.40 11.69 -4.32
CA SER A 292 41.72 13.12 -4.43
C SER A 292 40.54 14.01 -4.02
N GLY A 293 39.40 13.42 -3.65
CA GLY A 293 38.19 14.13 -3.24
C GLY A 293 37.30 14.60 -4.40
N ASN A 294 37.57 14.15 -5.64
CA ASN A 294 36.71 14.50 -6.77
C ASN A 294 35.40 13.71 -6.71
N VAL A 295 34.28 14.38 -7.00
CA VAL A 295 32.92 13.83 -6.88
C VAL A 295 32.42 13.29 -8.23
N TYR A 296 31.81 12.10 -8.22
CA TYR A 296 31.26 11.42 -9.40
C TYR A 296 29.85 10.89 -9.15
N SER A 297 28.96 11.02 -10.14
CA SER A 297 27.54 10.60 -10.08
C SER A 297 27.25 9.19 -10.64
N ASN A 298 28.21 8.56 -11.32
CA ASN A 298 27.94 7.42 -12.22
C ASN A 298 28.47 6.07 -11.70
N PHE A 299 28.40 5.87 -10.40
CA PHE A 299 28.73 4.59 -9.79
C PHE A 299 27.64 4.30 -8.76
N SER A 300 27.22 3.04 -8.61
CA SER A 300 26.24 2.60 -7.62
C SER A 300 26.39 1.10 -7.42
N THR A 301 26.43 0.65 -6.18
CA THR A 301 26.47 -0.75 -5.77
C THR A 301 25.18 -1.15 -5.07
N ALA A 302 24.87 -2.46 -5.03
CA ALA A 302 23.74 -2.97 -4.23
C ALA A 302 23.77 -2.47 -2.78
N TYR A 303 24.97 -2.38 -2.19
CA TYR A 303 25.16 -1.86 -0.84
C TYR A 303 24.83 -0.36 -0.74
N SER A 304 25.32 0.47 -1.66
CA SER A 304 25.00 1.90 -1.67
C SER A 304 23.51 2.19 -1.93
N TYR A 305 22.85 1.31 -2.68
CA TYR A 305 21.41 1.40 -2.92
C TYR A 305 20.63 1.06 -1.63
N LEU A 306 21.04 -0.01 -0.94
CA LEU A 306 20.49 -0.34 0.39
C LEU A 306 20.77 0.76 1.42
N GLN A 307 21.92 1.45 1.35
CA GLN A 307 22.22 2.58 2.23
C GLN A 307 21.30 3.78 1.97
N GLN A 308 20.98 4.09 0.70
CA GLN A 308 20.01 5.15 0.38
C GLN A 308 18.62 4.81 0.93
N LEU A 309 18.16 3.57 0.74
CA LEU A 309 16.92 3.06 1.34
C LEU A 309 16.94 3.21 2.86
N LYS A 310 17.99 2.70 3.52
CA LYS A 310 18.13 2.81 4.98
C LYS A 310 18.11 4.25 5.46
N THR A 311 18.81 5.15 4.76
CA THR A 311 18.86 6.59 5.09
C THR A 311 17.47 7.21 5.09
N LEU A 312 16.61 6.85 4.13
CA LEU A 312 15.22 7.32 4.09
C LEU A 312 14.37 6.66 5.18
N ILE A 313 14.48 5.33 5.34
CA ILE A 313 13.68 4.56 6.31
C ILE A 313 13.98 4.99 7.76
N ASP A 314 15.23 5.34 8.07
CA ASP A 314 15.63 5.84 9.40
C ASP A 314 14.96 7.20 9.73
N GLN A 315 14.52 7.94 8.71
CA GLN A 315 13.79 9.20 8.83
C GLN A 315 12.27 9.01 8.91
N ASP A 316 11.84 7.76 8.98
CA ASP A 316 10.45 7.34 9.15
C ASP A 316 9.54 7.76 7.99
N VAL A 317 10.04 7.61 6.76
CA VAL A 317 9.21 7.69 5.54
C VAL A 317 8.31 6.46 5.41
N GLN A 318 7.07 6.66 4.97
CA GLN A 318 6.07 5.60 4.78
C GLN A 318 6.06 5.04 3.36
N ALA A 319 6.43 5.86 2.37
CA ALA A 319 6.53 5.42 0.97
C ALA A 319 7.84 5.92 0.37
N ILE A 320 8.51 5.09 -0.43
CA ILE A 320 9.76 5.44 -1.11
C ILE A 320 9.56 5.23 -2.61
N ASN A 321 9.64 6.30 -3.38
CA ASN A 321 9.65 6.24 -4.84
C ASN A 321 11.08 6.13 -5.36
N ILE A 322 11.27 5.26 -6.35
CA ILE A 322 12.54 5.09 -7.05
C ILE A 322 12.27 5.14 -8.55
N SER A 323 12.44 6.33 -9.13
CA SER A 323 12.25 6.59 -10.56
C SER A 323 13.52 6.38 -11.39
N GLN A 324 14.42 5.52 -10.90
CA GLN A 324 15.66 5.19 -11.59
C GLN A 324 15.65 3.73 -12.07
N ASN A 325 16.24 3.48 -13.24
CA ASN A 325 16.46 2.13 -13.73
C ASN A 325 17.97 1.83 -13.76
N THR A 326 18.36 0.77 -13.07
CA THR A 326 19.73 0.25 -13.12
C THR A 326 19.81 -0.95 -14.07
N ASN A 327 20.89 -1.02 -14.86
CA ASN A 327 21.31 -2.24 -15.58
C ASN A 327 20.35 -2.77 -16.67
N ARG A 328 19.72 -1.87 -17.46
CA ARG A 328 18.80 -2.22 -18.57
C ARG A 328 19.29 -3.36 -19.47
N LEU A 329 20.54 -3.29 -19.94
CA LEU A 329 21.13 -4.32 -20.81
C LEU A 329 21.24 -5.68 -20.10
N ILE A 330 21.56 -5.68 -18.81
CA ILE A 330 21.65 -6.91 -18.01
C ILE A 330 20.25 -7.48 -17.78
N GLY A 331 19.26 -6.64 -17.48
CA GLY A 331 17.85 -7.03 -17.39
C GLY A 331 17.35 -7.73 -18.65
N PHE A 332 17.61 -7.14 -19.81
CA PHE A 332 17.27 -7.73 -21.11
C PHE A 332 18.02 -9.05 -21.36
N ALA A 333 19.34 -9.09 -21.13
CA ALA A 333 20.11 -10.32 -21.32
C ALA A 333 19.59 -11.46 -20.41
N ALA A 334 19.23 -11.15 -19.17
CA ALA A 334 18.65 -12.10 -18.24
C ALA A 334 17.28 -12.62 -18.71
N SER A 335 16.42 -11.75 -19.26
CA SER A 335 15.12 -12.16 -19.80
C SER A 335 15.24 -13.07 -21.04
N HIS A 336 16.42 -13.13 -21.66
CA HIS A 336 16.74 -14.03 -22.79
C HIS A 336 17.60 -15.23 -22.37
N GLY A 337 17.64 -15.55 -21.06
CA GLY A 337 18.29 -16.75 -20.55
C GLY A 337 19.81 -16.67 -20.40
N ASN A 338 20.42 -15.47 -20.47
CA ASN A 338 21.85 -15.33 -20.22
C ASN A 338 22.18 -15.58 -18.74
N SER A 339 22.84 -16.70 -18.45
CA SER A 339 23.14 -17.13 -17.07
C SER A 339 23.99 -16.14 -16.28
N ASN A 340 24.94 -15.44 -16.92
CA ASN A 340 25.78 -14.44 -16.23
C ASN A 340 24.95 -13.23 -15.80
N ALA A 341 24.06 -12.77 -16.68
CA ALA A 341 23.14 -11.67 -16.37
C ALA A 341 22.13 -12.06 -15.27
N ILE A 342 21.57 -13.27 -15.35
CA ILE A 342 20.68 -13.82 -14.29
C ILE A 342 21.42 -13.87 -12.95
N ASN A 343 22.64 -14.42 -12.93
CA ASN A 343 23.45 -14.51 -11.72
C ASN A 343 23.79 -13.12 -11.15
N TYR A 344 24.12 -12.16 -12.02
CA TYR A 344 24.39 -10.79 -11.62
C TYR A 344 23.17 -10.16 -10.93
N LEU A 345 21.98 -10.23 -11.54
CA LEU A 345 20.75 -9.68 -10.95
C LEU A 345 20.35 -10.42 -9.68
N THR A 346 20.47 -11.75 -9.66
CA THR A 346 20.18 -12.58 -8.49
C THR A 346 21.06 -12.19 -7.30
N ASN A 347 22.35 -11.93 -7.53
CA ASN A 347 23.24 -11.50 -6.46
C ASN A 347 22.88 -10.11 -5.92
N ASN A 348 22.51 -9.16 -6.78
CA ASN A 348 22.03 -7.84 -6.32
C ASN A 348 20.71 -7.97 -5.53
N ALA A 349 19.79 -8.81 -6.00
CA ALA A 349 18.51 -9.06 -5.33
C ALA A 349 18.70 -9.67 -3.94
N ARG A 350 19.59 -10.65 -3.77
CA ARG A 350 19.90 -11.25 -2.45
C ARG A 350 20.42 -10.25 -1.43
N VAL A 351 21.25 -9.29 -1.86
CA VAL A 351 21.74 -8.23 -0.97
C VAL A 351 20.60 -7.33 -0.52
N ALA A 352 19.72 -6.93 -1.44
CA ALA A 352 18.54 -6.13 -1.12
C ALA A 352 17.57 -6.89 -0.19
N GLU A 353 17.28 -8.16 -0.50
CA GLU A 353 16.42 -9.05 0.30
C GLU A 353 16.90 -9.15 1.74
N GLN A 354 18.16 -9.54 1.95
CA GLN A 354 18.73 -9.68 3.30
C GLN A 354 18.77 -8.34 4.05
N GLY A 355 19.15 -7.26 3.35
CA GLY A 355 19.19 -5.92 3.93
C GLY A 355 17.83 -5.42 4.38
N LEU A 356 16.82 -5.54 3.52
CA LEU A 356 15.45 -5.13 3.82
C LEU A 356 14.83 -6.00 4.90
N ALA A 357 15.05 -7.31 4.89
CA ALA A 357 14.56 -8.20 5.94
C ALA A 357 15.06 -7.80 7.33
N ASN A 358 16.35 -7.45 7.44
CA ASN A 358 16.91 -6.95 8.70
C ASN A 358 16.29 -5.61 9.11
N ILE A 359 16.12 -4.67 8.17
CA ILE A 359 15.49 -3.37 8.45
C ILE A 359 14.05 -3.55 8.93
N ILE A 360 13.28 -4.44 8.30
CA ILE A 360 11.89 -4.76 8.68
C ILE A 360 11.86 -5.36 10.08
N ALA A 361 12.71 -6.35 10.37
CA ALA A 361 12.77 -6.96 11.70
C ALA A 361 13.11 -5.95 12.80
N ASP A 362 14.09 -5.07 12.56
CA ASP A 362 14.47 -4.01 13.50
C ASP A 362 13.33 -3.01 13.74
N ARG A 363 12.60 -2.63 12.68
CA ARG A 363 11.44 -1.73 12.79
C ARG A 363 10.28 -2.35 13.55
N GLN A 364 9.96 -3.61 13.26
CA GLN A 364 8.93 -4.38 13.96
C GLN A 364 9.26 -4.50 15.45
N ALA A 365 10.51 -4.83 15.79
CA ALA A 365 10.97 -4.89 17.17
C ALA A 365 10.88 -3.53 17.89
N ALA A 366 11.04 -2.43 17.15
CA ALA A 366 10.90 -1.07 17.65
C ALA A 366 9.45 -0.53 17.65
N GLY A 367 8.46 -1.32 17.21
CA GLY A 367 7.07 -0.89 17.09
C GLY A 367 6.85 0.24 16.08
N LYS A 368 7.73 0.35 15.08
CA LYS A 368 7.62 1.36 14.01
C LYS A 368 6.71 0.86 12.88
N PRO A 369 6.01 1.77 12.17
CA PRO A 369 5.17 1.40 11.05
C PRO A 369 5.98 0.79 9.90
N ASP A 370 5.33 -0.02 9.06
CA ASP A 370 5.91 -0.50 7.81
C ASP A 370 6.04 0.62 6.78
N PHE A 371 6.69 0.30 5.65
CA PHE A 371 6.90 1.21 4.53
C PHE A 371 6.66 0.48 3.21
N VAL A 372 6.33 1.23 2.15
CA VAL A 372 6.22 0.72 0.78
C VAL A 372 7.35 1.27 -0.08
N ILE A 373 7.88 0.44 -0.98
CA ILE A 373 8.83 0.86 -2.01
C ILE A 373 8.12 0.76 -3.37
N CYS A 374 7.98 1.88 -4.06
CA CYS A 374 7.48 1.96 -5.42
C CYS A 374 8.67 2.17 -6.38
N VAL A 375 8.84 1.27 -7.35
CA VAL A 375 9.96 1.31 -8.29
C VAL A 375 9.41 1.43 -9.71
N ALA A 376 9.97 2.36 -10.48
CA ALA A 376 9.59 2.53 -11.88
C ALA A 376 10.03 1.34 -12.74
N ALA A 377 9.17 0.94 -13.68
CA ALA A 377 9.55 0.03 -14.75
C ALA A 377 10.58 0.66 -15.70
N GLY A 378 11.30 -0.17 -16.47
CA GLY A 378 12.23 0.32 -17.49
C GLY A 378 11.52 0.84 -18.74
N ASN A 379 12.06 1.90 -19.35
CA ASN A 379 11.57 2.50 -20.60
C ASN A 379 12.42 2.05 -21.82
N SER A 380 12.73 0.77 -21.92
CA SER A 380 13.54 0.19 -23.02
C SER A 380 12.70 -0.53 -24.08
N ASN A 381 11.40 -0.23 -24.17
CA ASN A 381 10.47 -0.86 -25.11
C ASN A 381 10.84 -0.66 -26.59
N SER A 382 11.61 0.39 -26.93
CA SER A 382 12.10 0.65 -28.29
C SER A 382 13.55 0.19 -28.52
N THR A 383 14.15 -0.56 -27.60
CA THR A 383 15.54 -1.02 -27.74
C THR A 383 15.56 -2.37 -28.46
N GLU A 384 16.18 -2.40 -29.65
CA GLU A 384 16.38 -3.63 -30.43
C GLU A 384 17.80 -4.16 -30.25
N TYR A 385 17.95 -5.49 -30.13
CA TYR A 385 19.24 -6.16 -30.07
C TYR A 385 19.33 -7.27 -31.12
N TYR A 386 20.42 -7.28 -31.87
CA TYR A 386 20.75 -8.37 -32.79
C TYR A 386 21.69 -9.34 -32.09
N LYS A 387 21.36 -10.63 -32.17
CA LYS A 387 22.24 -11.70 -31.68
C LYS A 387 23.47 -11.78 -32.59
N ASP A 388 24.66 -11.61 -32.02
CA ASP A 388 25.91 -11.87 -32.72
C ASP A 388 26.23 -13.38 -32.62
N ASP A 389 25.92 -14.11 -33.68
CA ASP A 389 26.18 -15.56 -33.78
C ASP A 389 27.68 -15.90 -33.92
N SER A 390 28.59 -14.91 -33.94
CA SER A 390 30.03 -15.14 -34.12
C SER A 390 30.80 -15.53 -32.85
N GLN A 391 30.15 -15.57 -31.68
CA GLN A 391 30.79 -15.92 -30.39
C GLN A 391 30.22 -17.17 -29.72
N GLN A 392 30.28 -18.32 -30.42
CA GLN A 392 30.13 -19.65 -29.80
C GLN A 392 31.48 -20.25 -29.43
#